data_AF-A0A3S3UEM0-F1
#
_entry.id   AF-A0A3S3UEM0-F1
#
_cell.length_a   1.000
_cell.length_b   1.000
_cell.length_c   1.000
_cell.angle_alpha   90.00
_cell.angle_beta   90.00
_cell.angle_gamma   90.00
#
_symmetry.space_group_name_H-M   'P 1'
#
loop_
_entity.id
_entity.type
_entity.pdbx_description
1 polymer ?
#
loop_
_entity_poly.entity_id
_entity_poly.type
_entity_poly.pdbx_seq_one_letter_code
_entity_poly.pdbx_strand_id
1 'polypeptide(L)'
;MYLRHFGLKYPPFTRKPNPDVFFAQAGRKNILKDLRDDLRQGNAAMLLTGPEASGKTLFCRLIRHRLDGTSCKVVYLDNPVGSFDELLGRICLQLGMPLSADMEQDMTAVLQTLLRGRQEKGKRVLLLIDEAEKMFLAALERLFRLLNELNEQYGT
;
A
#
# COMPACT_ATOMS: atom_id res chain seq x y z
N MET A 1 -26.27 -4.54 -25.00
CA MET A 1 -26.88 -5.69 -25.70
C MET A 1 -26.39 -7.03 -25.15
N TYR A 2 -25.08 -7.30 -25.06
CA TYR A 2 -24.57 -8.57 -24.50
C TYR A 2 -24.82 -8.78 -23.00
N LEU A 3 -24.85 -7.71 -22.20
CA LEU A 3 -25.05 -7.79 -20.75
C LEU A 3 -26.36 -8.46 -20.34
N ARG A 4 -27.48 -8.11 -21.01
CA ARG A 4 -28.80 -8.72 -20.77
C ARG A 4 -28.86 -10.17 -21.27
N HIS A 5 -28.14 -10.51 -22.33
CA HIS A 5 -28.10 -11.87 -22.88
C HIS A 5 -27.37 -12.85 -21.94
N PHE A 6 -26.32 -12.40 -21.24
CA PHE A 6 -25.53 -13.21 -20.30
C PHE A 6 -25.87 -12.96 -18.81
N GLY A 7 -26.92 -12.19 -18.50
CA GLY A 7 -27.30 -11.88 -17.11
C GLY A 7 -26.28 -11.06 -16.31
N LEU A 8 -25.38 -10.34 -16.99
CA LEU A 8 -24.31 -9.57 -16.36
C LEU A 8 -24.79 -8.15 -15.99
N LYS A 9 -24.55 -7.74 -14.74
CA LYS A 9 -24.91 -6.38 -14.25
C LYS A 9 -23.95 -5.28 -14.72
N TYR A 10 -22.74 -5.65 -15.15
CA TYR A 10 -21.69 -4.71 -15.58
C TYR A 10 -20.77 -5.39 -16.62
N PRO A 11 -20.05 -4.59 -17.44
CA PRO A 11 -19.08 -5.09 -18.40
C PRO A 11 -18.01 -6.01 -17.76
N PRO A 12 -17.88 -7.28 -18.19
CA PRO A 12 -17.01 -8.27 -17.54
C PRO A 12 -15.51 -8.10 -17.88
N PHE A 13 -15.16 -7.30 -18.89
CA PHE A 13 -13.79 -7.11 -19.37
C PHE A 13 -13.34 -5.64 -19.31
N THR A 14 -13.62 -4.95 -18.21
CA THR A 14 -13.14 -3.56 -18.01
C THR A 14 -11.74 -3.53 -17.43
N ARG A 15 -10.88 -2.68 -17.99
CA ARG A 15 -9.55 -2.37 -17.41
C ARG A 15 -9.65 -1.80 -15.99
N LYS A 16 -10.80 -1.22 -15.64
CA LYS A 16 -11.15 -0.83 -14.26
C LYS A 16 -11.80 -2.04 -13.57
N PRO A 17 -11.12 -2.69 -12.61
CA PRO A 17 -11.73 -3.76 -11.83
C PRO A 17 -12.85 -3.18 -10.97
N ASN A 18 -13.98 -3.88 -10.92
CA ASN A 18 -15.09 -3.55 -10.02
C ASN A 18 -14.83 -4.19 -8.65
N PRO A 19 -14.61 -3.41 -7.57
CA PRO A 19 -14.32 -3.93 -6.22
C PRO A 19 -15.48 -4.75 -5.63
N ASP A 20 -16.70 -4.60 -6.17
CA ASP A 20 -17.87 -5.39 -5.77
C ASP A 20 -17.89 -6.80 -6.38
N VAL A 21 -17.03 -7.06 -7.38
CA VAL A 21 -16.87 -8.37 -8.05
C VAL A 21 -15.68 -9.09 -7.45
N PHE A 22 -15.76 -9.38 -6.16
CA PHE A 22 -14.74 -10.16 -5.47
C PHE A 22 -15.11 -11.65 -5.48
N PHE A 23 -14.43 -12.43 -6.32
CA PHE A 23 -14.59 -13.89 -6.33
C PHE A 23 -13.81 -14.50 -5.16
N ALA A 24 -14.52 -14.78 -4.07
CA ALA A 24 -13.95 -15.12 -2.76
C ALA A 24 -13.48 -16.59 -2.60
N GLN A 25 -13.66 -17.45 -3.61
CA GLN A 25 -13.50 -18.91 -3.46
C GLN A 25 -12.06 -19.47 -3.63
N ALA A 26 -11.03 -18.63 -3.80
CA ALA A 26 -9.65 -19.10 -3.99
C ALA A 26 -8.72 -18.79 -2.78
N GLY A 27 -9.13 -19.08 -1.54
CA GLY A 27 -8.26 -18.96 -0.34
C GLY A 27 -7.93 -17.53 0.13
N ARG A 28 -8.33 -16.49 -0.62
CA ARG A 28 -8.00 -15.07 -0.33
C ARG A 28 -8.68 -14.49 0.93
N LYS A 29 -9.74 -15.13 1.45
CA LYS A 29 -10.31 -14.77 2.77
C LYS A 29 -9.31 -15.00 3.91
N ASN A 30 -8.46 -16.02 3.78
CA ASN A 30 -7.43 -16.31 4.77
C ASN A 30 -6.33 -15.25 4.67
N ILE A 31 -5.83 -14.92 3.47
CA ILE A 31 -4.81 -13.88 3.29
C ILE A 31 -5.26 -12.52 3.85
N LEU A 32 -6.52 -12.10 3.68
CA LEU A 32 -7.03 -10.86 4.29
C LEU A 32 -7.13 -10.92 5.81
N LYS A 33 -7.46 -12.09 6.37
CA LYS A 33 -7.52 -12.33 7.80
C LYS A 33 -6.10 -12.33 8.39
N ASP A 34 -5.19 -13.05 7.75
CA ASP A 34 -3.77 -13.15 8.09
C ASP A 34 -3.11 -11.77 8.00
N LEU A 35 -3.36 -11.01 6.92
CA LEU A 35 -2.92 -9.61 6.78
C LEU A 35 -3.41 -8.75 7.95
N ARG A 36 -4.69 -8.86 8.33
CA ARG A 36 -5.25 -8.08 9.44
C ARG A 36 -4.65 -8.49 10.78
N ASP A 37 -4.47 -9.80 10.99
CA ASP A 37 -3.97 -10.33 12.25
C ASP A 37 -2.47 -10.05 12.41
N ASP A 38 -1.70 -10.03 11.32
CA ASP A 38 -0.30 -9.61 11.29
C ASP A 38 -0.11 -8.08 11.38
N LEU A 39 -0.97 -7.30 10.71
CA LEU A 39 -1.02 -5.83 10.90
C LEU A 39 -1.36 -5.48 12.35
N ARG A 40 -2.10 -6.33 13.07
CA ARG A 40 -2.37 -6.18 14.51
C ARG A 40 -1.17 -6.58 15.36
N GLN A 41 -0.41 -7.59 14.94
CA GLN A 41 0.78 -8.09 15.63
C GLN A 41 2.03 -7.22 15.41
N GLY A 42 2.00 -6.27 14.47
CA GLY A 42 3.13 -5.37 14.21
C GLY A 42 4.24 -6.02 13.38
N ASN A 43 3.92 -7.03 12.56
CA ASN A 43 4.91 -7.62 11.66
C ASN A 43 5.41 -6.55 10.69
N ALA A 44 6.72 -6.30 10.70
CA ALA A 44 7.34 -5.15 10.06
C ALA A 44 7.18 -5.10 8.53
N ALA A 45 6.99 -6.25 7.88
CA ALA A 45 6.78 -6.34 6.44
C ALA A 45 6.13 -7.66 6.01
N MET A 46 5.50 -7.65 4.84
CA MET A 46 4.95 -8.82 4.16
C MET A 46 5.31 -8.82 2.69
N LEU A 47 5.51 -10.00 2.13
CA LEU A 47 5.74 -10.20 0.70
C LEU A 47 4.60 -11.01 0.08
N LEU A 48 3.92 -10.42 -0.90
CA LEU A 48 2.91 -11.11 -1.70
C LEU A 48 3.52 -11.61 -3.01
N THR A 49 3.74 -12.92 -3.11
CA THR A 49 4.26 -13.57 -4.31
C THR A 49 3.17 -14.32 -5.07
N GLY A 50 3.43 -14.59 -6.35
CA GLY A 50 2.56 -15.38 -7.20
C GLY A 50 2.87 -15.18 -8.68
N PRO A 51 2.36 -16.02 -9.58
CA PRO A 51 2.56 -15.88 -11.02
C PRO A 51 2.05 -14.54 -11.58
N GLU A 52 2.46 -14.19 -12.80
CA GLU A 52 1.84 -13.11 -13.56
C GLU A 52 0.32 -13.32 -13.66
N ALA A 53 -0.45 -12.23 -13.65
CA ALA A 53 -1.92 -12.26 -13.69
C ALA A 53 -2.64 -13.02 -12.56
N SER A 54 -1.96 -13.41 -11.47
CA SER A 54 -2.57 -14.05 -10.29
C SER A 54 -3.46 -13.13 -9.43
N GLY A 55 -3.57 -11.85 -9.80
CA GLY A 55 -4.41 -10.86 -9.13
C GLY A 55 -3.75 -10.10 -7.97
N LYS A 56 -2.41 -10.07 -7.89
CA LYS A 56 -1.66 -9.34 -6.84
C LYS A 56 -2.01 -7.85 -6.79
N THR A 57 -1.97 -7.17 -7.93
CA THR A 57 -2.40 -5.76 -8.06
C THR A 57 -3.86 -5.56 -7.66
N LEU A 58 -4.75 -6.49 -8.02
CA LEU A 58 -6.15 -6.44 -7.60
C LEU A 58 -6.26 -6.55 -6.07
N PHE A 59 -5.45 -7.42 -5.45
CA PHE A 59 -5.39 -7.58 -4.01
C PHE A 59 -4.91 -6.31 -3.29
N CYS A 60 -3.83 -5.66 -3.75
CA CYS A 60 -3.37 -4.38 -3.22
C CYS A 60 -4.46 -3.30 -3.27
N ARG A 61 -5.17 -3.19 -4.40
CA ARG A 61 -6.31 -2.27 -4.57
C ARG A 61 -7.46 -2.58 -3.63
N LEU A 62 -7.76 -3.87 -3.40
CA LEU A 62 -8.80 -4.30 -2.46
C LEU A 62 -8.44 -3.95 -1.02
N ILE A 63 -7.18 -4.15 -0.59
CA ILE A 63 -6.72 -3.73 0.74
C ILE A 63 -6.93 -2.23 0.91
N ARG A 64 -6.45 -1.43 -0.06
CA ARG A 64 -6.61 0.02 -0.03
C ARG A 64 -8.08 0.45 0.10
N HIS A 65 -8.97 -0.16 -0.68
CA HIS A 65 -10.41 0.11 -0.62
C HIS A 65 -11.04 -0.30 0.72
N ARG A 66 -10.62 -1.44 1.29
CA ARG A 66 -11.17 -1.95 2.56
C ARG A 66 -10.73 -1.15 3.78
N LEU A 67 -9.54 -0.56 3.73
CA LEU A 67 -8.99 0.26 4.80
C LEU A 67 -9.35 1.74 4.66
N ASP A 68 -9.97 2.13 3.54
CA ASP A 68 -10.46 3.50 3.37
C ASP A 68 -11.50 3.85 4.44
N GLY A 69 -11.38 5.04 5.02
CA GLY A 69 -12.20 5.48 6.16
C GLY A 69 -11.87 4.83 7.52
N THR A 70 -10.89 3.92 7.61
CA THR A 70 -10.42 3.36 8.89
C THR A 70 -9.35 4.25 9.54
N SER A 71 -8.89 3.89 10.75
CA SER A 71 -7.74 4.55 11.41
C SER A 71 -6.39 4.23 10.74
N CYS A 72 -6.36 3.39 9.71
CA CYS A 72 -5.16 3.04 8.95
C CYS A 72 -5.09 3.86 7.65
N LYS A 73 -4.07 4.70 7.51
CA LYS A 73 -3.77 5.41 6.27
C LYS A 73 -2.95 4.52 5.35
N VAL A 74 -3.50 4.19 4.19
CA VAL A 74 -2.76 3.47 3.14
C VAL A 74 -1.99 4.45 2.26
N VAL A 75 -0.68 4.22 2.13
CA VAL A 75 0.20 4.83 1.12
C VAL A 75 0.42 3.77 0.06
N TYR A 76 0.08 4.07 -1.19
CA TYR A 76 0.17 3.10 -2.29
C TYR A 76 1.16 3.59 -3.33
N LEU A 77 2.26 2.86 -3.48
CA LEU A 77 3.22 3.04 -4.55
C LEU A 77 2.90 2.03 -5.65
N ASP A 78 2.14 2.48 -6.63
CA ASP A 78 2.04 1.82 -7.92
C ASP A 78 3.24 2.20 -8.80
N ASN A 79 3.82 1.21 -9.47
CA ASN A 79 5.00 1.36 -10.34
C ASN A 79 6.13 2.19 -9.66
N PRO A 80 6.81 1.63 -8.65
CA PRO A 80 7.80 2.31 -7.80
C PRO A 80 9.16 2.48 -8.50
N VAL A 81 9.16 3.07 -9.69
CA VAL A 81 10.39 3.40 -10.42
C VAL A 81 10.88 4.76 -9.94
N GLY A 82 12.13 4.81 -9.48
CA GLY A 82 12.76 6.05 -9.03
C GLY A 82 13.86 5.83 -7.99
N SER A 83 14.57 6.90 -7.67
CA SER A 83 15.56 6.93 -6.60
C SER A 83 14.89 6.77 -5.22
N PHE A 84 15.70 6.49 -4.19
CA PHE A 84 15.21 6.46 -2.81
C PHE A 84 14.51 7.78 -2.43
N ASP A 85 15.11 8.92 -2.78
CA ASP A 85 14.59 10.25 -2.42
C ASP A 85 13.28 10.56 -3.16
N GLU A 86 13.16 10.17 -4.44
CA GLU A 86 11.91 10.31 -5.20
C GLU A 86 10.78 9.47 -4.60
N LEU A 87 11.06 8.21 -4.23
CA LEU A 87 10.08 7.33 -3.60
C LEU A 87 9.68 7.83 -2.21
N LEU A 88 10.64 8.31 -1.42
CA LEU A 88 10.38 8.86 -0.10
C LEU A 88 9.54 10.13 -0.18
N GLY A 89 9.83 11.01 -1.14
CA GLY A 89 9.02 12.19 -1.43
C GLY A 89 7.57 11.82 -1.80
N ARG A 90 7.37 10.81 -2.66
CA ARG A 90 6.03 10.27 -2.98
C ARG A 90 5.29 9.77 -1.74
N ILE A 91 5.98 9.08 -0.84
CA ILE A 91 5.42 8.60 0.43
C ILE A 91 4.98 9.80 1.30
N CYS A 92 5.85 10.78 1.51
CA CYS A 92 5.57 11.98 2.31
C CYS A 92 4.39 12.77 1.76
N LEU A 93 4.32 12.97 0.44
CA LEU A 93 3.19 13.62 -0.24
C LEU A 93 1.86 12.89 0.02
N GLN A 94 1.84 11.56 -0.12
CA GLN A 94 0.63 10.78 0.17
C GLN A 94 0.23 10.77 1.67
N LEU A 95 1.20 10.99 2.55
CA LEU A 95 1.01 11.23 3.97
C LEU A 95 0.64 12.69 4.30
N GLY A 96 0.44 13.54 3.30
CA GLY A 96 -0.06 14.91 3.50
C GLY A 96 1.04 15.94 3.73
N MET A 97 2.27 15.69 3.28
CA MET A 97 3.26 16.75 3.11
C MET A 97 2.70 17.81 2.12
N PRO A 98 2.77 19.11 2.44
CA PRO A 98 2.34 20.17 1.52
C PRO A 98 3.13 20.12 0.21
N LEU A 99 2.47 20.36 -0.92
CA LEU A 99 3.12 20.42 -2.24
C LEU A 99 4.11 21.58 -2.39
N SER A 100 4.01 22.59 -1.52
CA SER A 100 4.95 23.72 -1.44
C SER A 100 6.19 23.42 -0.58
N ALA A 101 6.32 22.21 -0.05
CA ALA A 101 7.53 21.80 0.66
C ALA A 101 8.66 21.59 -0.36
N ASP A 102 9.76 22.29 -0.18
CA ASP A 102 10.94 22.15 -1.04
C ASP A 102 11.48 20.72 -0.97
N MET A 103 11.83 20.16 -2.12
CA MET A 103 12.49 18.84 -2.18
C MET A 103 13.92 18.86 -1.61
N GLU A 104 14.43 20.04 -1.23
CA GLU A 104 15.69 20.21 -0.48
C GLU A 104 15.54 19.87 1.01
N GLN A 105 14.32 19.66 1.50
CA GLN A 105 14.09 19.22 2.87
C GLN A 105 14.54 17.76 3.07
N ASP A 106 15.05 17.46 4.26
CA ASP A 106 15.31 16.07 4.66
C ASP A 106 13.99 15.30 4.75
N MET A 107 13.69 14.55 3.69
CA MET A 107 12.47 13.76 3.58
C MET A 107 12.36 12.69 4.66
N THR A 108 13.47 12.25 5.25
CA THR A 108 13.47 11.30 6.37
C THR A 108 12.90 11.95 7.62
N ALA A 109 13.34 13.18 7.94
CA ALA A 109 12.83 13.95 9.06
C ALA A 109 11.35 14.33 8.88
N VAL A 110 10.96 14.66 7.65
CA VAL A 110 9.55 14.91 7.30
C VAL A 110 8.70 13.67 7.52
N LEU A 111 9.14 12.51 7.03
CA LEU A 111 8.43 11.24 7.23
C LEU A 111 8.26 10.94 8.73
N GLN A 112 9.32 11.07 9.53
CA GLN A 112 9.26 10.85 10.97
C GLN A 112 8.21 11.73 11.66
N THR A 113 8.14 13.00 11.29
CA THR A 113 7.16 13.95 11.85
C THR A 113 5.73 13.57 11.45
N LEU A 114 5.52 13.20 10.17
CA LEU A 114 4.22 12.76 9.66
C LEU A 114 3.73 11.45 10.28
N LEU A 115 4.64 10.54 10.62
CA LEU A 115 4.34 9.28 11.30
C LEU A 115 4.04 9.52 12.78
N ARG A 116 4.88 10.31 13.48
CA ARG A 116 4.67 10.66 14.90
C ARG A 116 3.31 11.30 15.13
N GLY A 117 2.97 12.33 14.36
CA GLY A 117 1.68 13.03 14.51
C GLY A 117 0.45 12.15 14.18
N ARG A 118 0.64 11.01 13.52
CA ARG A 118 -0.41 9.99 13.32
C ARG A 118 -0.48 9.01 14.47
N GLN A 119 0.67 8.55 14.95
CA GLN A 119 0.79 7.65 16.08
C GLN A 119 0.14 8.26 17.33
N GLU A 120 0.41 9.55 17.61
CA GLU A 120 -0.21 10.31 18.72
C GLU A 120 -1.75 10.36 18.62
N LYS A 121 -2.29 10.23 17.40
CA LYS A 121 -3.74 10.21 17.13
C LYS A 121 -4.31 8.78 17.06
N GLY A 122 -3.52 7.77 17.44
CA GLY A 122 -3.88 6.35 17.33
C GLY A 122 -4.10 5.89 15.88
N LYS A 123 -3.52 6.59 14.90
CA LYS A 123 -3.62 6.25 13.48
C LYS A 123 -2.39 5.47 13.04
N ARG A 124 -2.61 4.42 12.26
CA ARG A 124 -1.54 3.59 11.67
C ARG A 124 -1.30 3.97 10.22
N VAL A 125 -0.13 3.60 9.69
CA VAL A 125 0.21 3.75 8.27
C VAL A 125 0.54 2.38 7.69
N LEU A 126 0.00 2.10 6.51
CA LEU A 126 0.36 0.92 5.73
C LEU A 126 0.97 1.36 4.40
N LEU A 127 2.22 0.99 4.16
CA LEU A 127 2.86 1.14 2.86
C LEU A 127 2.60 -0.10 2.01
N LEU A 128 1.91 0.09 0.88
CA LEU A 128 1.71 -0.92 -0.14
C LEU A 128 2.60 -0.59 -1.35
N ILE A 129 3.49 -1.50 -1.69
CA ILE A 129 4.37 -1.40 -2.87
C ILE A 129 3.90 -2.45 -3.87
N ASP A 130 3.34 -2.00 -5.00
CA ASP A 130 3.02 -2.88 -6.14
C ASP A 130 4.20 -2.93 -7.10
N GLU A 131 4.37 -4.03 -7.82
CA GLU A 131 5.48 -4.20 -8.78
C GLU A 131 6.85 -3.87 -8.17
N ALA A 132 7.09 -4.28 -6.92
CA ALA A 132 8.32 -3.98 -6.18
C ALA A 132 9.59 -4.48 -6.88
N GLU A 133 9.47 -5.48 -7.76
CA GLU A 133 10.54 -5.94 -8.64
C GLU A 133 11.08 -4.86 -9.60
N LYS A 134 10.33 -3.77 -9.83
CA LYS A 134 10.77 -2.63 -10.65
C LYS A 134 11.62 -1.62 -9.89
N MET A 135 11.73 -1.74 -8.57
CA MET A 135 12.56 -0.84 -7.77
C MET A 135 14.04 -1.11 -8.01
N PHE A 136 14.86 -0.06 -7.94
CA PHE A 136 16.31 -0.26 -7.80
C PHE A 136 16.58 -0.95 -6.45
N LEU A 137 17.40 -2.00 -6.47
CA LEU A 137 17.73 -2.78 -5.27
C LEU A 137 18.23 -1.88 -4.12
N ALA A 138 19.12 -0.94 -4.42
CA ALA A 138 19.63 0.01 -3.44
C ALA A 138 18.53 0.90 -2.83
N ALA A 139 17.51 1.28 -3.61
CA ALA A 139 16.38 2.06 -3.09
C ALA A 139 15.48 1.20 -2.20
N LEU A 140 15.22 -0.05 -2.59
CA LEU A 140 14.45 -1.01 -1.80
C LEU A 140 15.11 -1.30 -0.45
N GLU A 141 16.40 -1.59 -0.43
CA GLU A 141 17.17 -1.86 0.79
C GLU A 141 17.17 -0.66 1.75
N ARG A 142 17.42 0.54 1.22
CA ARG A 142 17.41 1.77 2.03
C ARG A 142 16.03 2.05 2.61
N LEU A 143 14.98 1.90 1.79
CA LEU A 143 13.60 2.07 2.25
C LEU A 143 13.22 1.05 3.31
N PHE A 144 13.56 -0.22 3.10
CA PHE A 144 13.28 -1.29 4.06
C PHE A 144 14.00 -1.07 5.40
N ARG A 145 15.29 -0.66 5.37
CA ARG A 145 16.05 -0.33 6.58
C ARG A 145 15.41 0.81 7.35
N LEU A 146 15.09 1.92 6.66
CA LEU A 146 14.44 3.07 7.27
C LEU A 146 13.11 2.68 7.93
N LEU A 147 12.27 1.91 7.23
CA LEU A 147 10.96 1.50 7.76
C LEU A 147 11.08 0.60 9.00
N ASN A 148 12.08 -0.30 9.03
CA ASN A 148 12.33 -1.13 10.21
C ASN A 148 12.78 -0.30 11.41
N GLU A 149 13.73 0.62 11.21
CA GLU A 149 14.18 1.54 12.27
C GLU A 149 13.01 2.35 12.84
N LEU A 150 12.11 2.82 11.97
CA LEU A 150 10.90 3.54 12.39
C LEU A 150 9.91 2.63 13.14
N ASN A 151 9.70 1.40 12.70
CA ASN A 151 8.82 0.45 13.39
C ASN A 151 9.34 0.11 14.80
N GLU A 152 10.66 -0.08 14.96
CA GLU A 152 11.28 -0.29 16.27
C GLU A 152 11.12 0.92 17.20
N GLN A 153 11.23 2.13 16.66
CA GLN A 153 11.08 3.37 17.45
C GLN A 153 9.63 3.68 17.84
N TYR A 154 8.65 3.37 16.98
CA TYR A 154 7.26 3.81 17.15
C TYR A 154 6.26 2.70 17.49
N GLY A 155 6.66 1.43 17.43
CA GLY A 155 5.82 0.28 17.84
C GLY A 155 4.46 0.22 17.13
N THR A 156 4.42 0.54 15.83
CA THR A 156 3.19 0.60 15.02
C THR A 156 2.65 -0.74 14.54
#